data_AF-F8PKU2-F1
#
_entry.id   AF-F8PKU2-F1
#
_cell.length_a   1.000
_cell.length_b   1.000
_cell.length_c   1.000
_cell.angle_alpha   90.00
_cell.angle_beta   90.00
_cell.angle_gamma   90.00
#
_symmetry.space_group_name_H-M   'P 1'
#
loop_
_entity.id
_entity.type
_entity.pdbx_description
1 polymer ?
#
loop_
_entity_poly.entity_id
_entity_poly.type
_entity_poly.pdbx_seq_one_letter_code
_entity_poly.pdbx_strand_id
1 'polypeptide(L)' 'MYKVQPDFNEDNSPLVEIIHLDCALWATHLLPIFGEGFIDSDVTCHNSLDSFSSFYVNKFIDHQAFDIIF' A
#
# COMPACT_ATOMS: atom_id res chain seq x y z
N MET A 1 6.83 11.37 4.36
CA MET A 1 6.61 9.92 4.13
C MET A 1 5.91 9.41 5.36
N TYR A 2 4.78 8.74 5.21
CA TYR A 2 3.99 8.24 6.33
C TYR A 2 3.87 6.71 6.23
N LYS A 3 3.74 6.05 7.37
CA LYS A 3 3.57 4.59 7.45
C LYS A 3 2.07 4.27 7.44
N VAL A 4 1.68 3.28 6.65
CA VAL A 4 0.32 2.73 6.60
C VAL A 4 0.36 1.22 6.76
N GLN A 5 -0.77 0.65 7.18
CA GLN A 5 -0.98 -0.79 7.33
C GLN A 5 -2.36 -1.14 6.75
N PRO A 6 -2.55 -2.36 6.23
CA PRO A 6 -3.87 -2.84 5.83
C PRO A 6 -4.80 -2.93 7.03
N ASP A 7 -6.08 -2.65 6.81
CA ASP A 7 -7.12 -2.84 7.81
C ASP A 7 -7.66 -4.29 7.78
N PHE A 8 -8.08 -4.76 8.95
CA PHE A 8 -8.60 -6.11 9.16
C PHE A 8 -9.90 -6.07 9.96
N ASN A 9 -10.78 -7.04 9.69
CA ASN A 9 -12.00 -7.27 10.46
C ASN A 9 -11.69 -7.86 11.85
N GLU A 10 -12.69 -7.94 12.72
CA GLU A 10 -12.54 -8.55 14.06
C GLU A 10 -12.09 -10.01 14.03
N ASP A 11 -12.38 -10.73 12.95
CA ASP A 11 -11.97 -12.12 12.71
C ASP A 11 -10.57 -12.24 12.06
N ASN A 12 -9.85 -11.12 11.93
CA ASN A 12 -8.53 -11.01 11.31
C ASN A 12 -8.51 -11.34 9.81
N SER A 13 -9.66 -11.36 9.14
CA SER A 13 -9.72 -11.35 7.67
C SER A 13 -9.44 -9.95 7.10
N PRO A 14 -8.85 -9.82 5.90
CA PRO A 14 -8.62 -8.52 5.28
C PRO A 14 -9.95 -7.74 5.14
N LEU A 15 -9.95 -6.46 5.52
CA LEU A 15 -11.10 -5.60 5.27
C LEU A 15 -11.17 -5.31 3.76
N VAL A 16 -12.29 -5.68 3.14
CA VAL A 16 -12.54 -5.44 1.71
C VAL A 16 -13.80 -4.60 1.57
N GLU A 17 -13.67 -3.45 0.92
CA GLU A 17 -14.78 -2.52 0.67
C GLU A 17 -14.88 -2.20 -0.83
N ILE A 18 -16.12 -2.03 -1.30
CA ILE A 18 -16.38 -1.51 -2.66
C ILE A 18 -16.44 0.01 -2.55
N ILE A 19 -15.39 0.68 -3.00
CA ILE A 19 -15.32 2.14 -3.04
C ILE A 19 -15.61 2.68 -4.44
N HIS A 20 -16.17 3.89 -4.51
CA HIS A 20 -16.26 4.61 -5.79
C HIS A 20 -14.85 5.01 -6.24
N LEU A 21 -14.54 4.86 -7.53
CA LEU A 21 -13.19 5.18 -8.04
C LEU A 21 -12.83 6.65 -7.85
N ASP A 22 -13.80 7.56 -7.87
CA ASP A 22 -13.58 8.98 -7.58
C ASP A 22 -13.16 9.26 -6.12
N CYS A 23 -13.41 8.31 -5.21
CA CYS A 23 -12.93 8.39 -3.82
C CYS A 23 -11.50 7.87 -3.66
N ALA A 24 -10.97 7.18 -4.68
CA ALA A 24 -9.59 6.72 -4.67
C ALA A 24 -8.68 7.83 -5.19
N LEU A 25 -7.83 8.38 -4.31
CA LEU A 25 -6.74 9.24 -4.75
C LEU A 25 -5.71 8.38 -5.50
N TRP A 26 -5.48 8.64 -6.78
CA TRP A 26 -4.53 7.87 -7.59
C TRP A 26 -3.10 8.07 -7.06
N ALA A 27 -2.45 6.95 -6.79
CA ALA A 27 -1.56 6.82 -5.65
C ALA A 27 -0.09 7.22 -5.93
N THR A 28 0.42 7.98 -4.97
CA THR A 28 1.79 7.91 -4.47
C THR A 28 2.31 6.46 -4.32
N HIS A 29 3.55 6.23 -4.74
CA HIS A 29 4.21 4.91 -4.66
C HIS A 29 4.25 4.35 -3.22
N LEU A 30 3.79 3.10 -3.07
CA LEU A 30 3.91 2.30 -1.85
C LEU A 30 5.25 1.56 -1.85
N LEU A 31 6.07 1.79 -0.81
CA LEU A 31 7.29 1.04 -0.58
C LEU A 31 7.09 0.08 0.60
N PRO A 32 7.26 -1.24 0.43
CA PRO A 32 7.17 -2.19 1.53
C PRO A 32 8.16 -1.88 2.64
N ILE A 33 7.75 -2.10 3.88
CA ILE A 33 8.65 -2.03 5.04
C ILE A 33 9.22 -3.43 5.28
N PHE A 34 10.52 -3.58 5.01
CA PHE A 34 11.22 -4.84 5.20
C PHE A 34 11.55 -5.07 6.68
N GLY A 35 11.46 -6.33 7.10
CA GLY A 35 11.98 -6.80 8.38
C GLY A 35 13.44 -7.24 8.28
N GLU A 36 13.91 -7.96 9.30
CA GLU A 36 15.27 -8.50 9.34
C GLU A 36 15.42 -9.82 8.56
N GLY A 37 14.31 -10.41 8.11
CA GLY A 37 14.27 -11.67 7.37
C GLY A 37 14.49 -11.51 5.87
N PHE A 38 14.73 -12.64 5.20
CA PHE A 38 14.71 -12.71 3.74
C PHE A 38 13.29 -12.56 3.20
N ILE A 39 13.17 -11.93 2.03
CA ILE A 39 11.93 -11.92 1.27
C ILE A 39 11.78 -13.30 0.62
N ASP A 40 10.59 -13.89 0.77
CA ASP A 40 10.28 -15.17 0.13
C ASP A 40 10.42 -15.04 -1.39
N SER A 41 11.02 -16.05 -2.04
CA SER A 41 11.22 -16.08 -3.49
C SER A 41 9.92 -16.06 -4.28
N ASP A 42 8.81 -16.44 -3.64
CA ASP A 42 7.49 -16.47 -4.25
C ASP A 42 6.79 -15.10 -4.25
N VAL A 43 7.40 -14.08 -3.62
CA VAL A 43 6.91 -12.70 -3.67
C VAL A 43 7.18 -12.12 -5.07
N THR A 44 6.10 -11.71 -5.72
CA THR A 44 6.08 -11.05 -7.02
C THR A 44 5.47 -9.65 -6.90
N CYS A 45 5.55 -8.85 -7.96
CA CYS A 45 4.87 -7.55 -7.97
C CYS A 45 3.33 -7.67 -7.86
N HIS A 46 2.76 -8.83 -8.17
CA HIS A 46 1.32 -9.04 -8.16
C HIS A 46 0.77 -9.39 -6.78
N ASN A 47 1.59 -10.01 -5.91
CA ASN A 47 1.18 -10.43 -4.56
C ASN A 47 1.89 -9.63 -3.47
N SER A 48 2.73 -8.65 -3.82
CA SER A 48 3.52 -7.90 -2.84
C SER A 48 2.63 -7.09 -1.89
N LEU A 49 1.46 -6.63 -2.31
CA LEU A 49 0.55 -5.89 -1.42
C LEU A 49 0.00 -6.77 -0.28
N ASP A 50 -0.19 -8.07 -0.55
CA ASP A 50 -0.65 -9.04 0.44
C ASP A 50 0.50 -9.64 1.25
N SER A 51 1.73 -9.59 0.73
CA SER A 51 2.91 -10.22 1.33
C SER A 51 3.58 -9.38 2.41
N PHE A 52 3.31 -8.08 2.47
CA PHE A 52 3.91 -7.16 3.45
C PHE A 52 2.85 -6.54 4.36
N SER A 53 3.16 -6.44 5.65
CA SER A 53 2.24 -5.94 6.67
C SER A 53 2.19 -4.42 6.80
N SER A 54 3.10 -3.70 6.14
CA SER A 54 3.20 -2.25 6.26
C SER A 54 3.92 -1.63 5.06
N PHE A 55 3.52 -0.42 4.73
CA PHE A 55 4.08 0.33 3.61
C PHE A 55 4.41 1.75 4.03
N TYR A 56 5.45 2.30 3.44
CA TYR A 56 5.64 3.72 3.42
C TYR A 56 4.98 4.33 2.19
N VAL A 57 4.30 5.44 2.43
CA VAL A 57 3.68 6.23 1.38
C VAL A 57 4.52 7.48 1.14
N ASN A 58 5.04 7.62 -0.08
CA ASN A 58 5.91 8.73 -0.43
C ASN A 58 5.28 9.68 -1.45
N LYS A 59 4.72 10.78 -0.91
CA LYS A 59 4.09 11.86 -1.68
C LYS A 59 4.99 12.54 -2.73
N PHE A 60 6.29 12.23 -2.77
CA PHE A 60 7.26 12.89 -3.64
C PHE A 60 7.79 12.00 -4.77
N ILE A 61 7.56 10.68 -4.75
CA ILE A 61 8.14 9.79 -5.79
C ILE A 61 7.40 9.92 -7.10
N ASP A 62 6.11 10.22 -7.06
CA ASP A 62 5.33 10.45 -8.27
C ASP A 62 5.10 11.94 -8.48
N HIS A 63 5.90 12.53 -9.38
CA HIS A 63 5.75 13.91 -9.80
C HIS A 63 4.45 14.15 -10.60
N GLN A 64 3.87 13.09 -11.20
CA GLN A 64 2.60 13.18 -11.94
C GLN A 64 1.38 13.11 -10.99
N ALA A 65 1.54 12.59 -9.77
CA ALA A 65 0.48 12.57 -8.75
C ALA A 65 0.25 13.92 -8.06
N PHE A 66 1.06 14.95 -8.35
CA PHE A 66 0.92 16.28 -7.74
C PHE A 66 -0.28 17.09 -8.26
N ASP A 67 -0.94 16.68 -9.34
CA ASP A 67 -2.13 17.36 -9.86
C ASP A 67 -3.39 17.15 -8.99
N ILE A 68 -3.32 16.25 -7.99
CA ILE A 68 -4.44 15.97 -7.07
C ILE A 68 -4.19 16.51 -5.66
N ILE A 69 -3.06 17.20 -5.43
CA ILE A 69 -2.71 17.81 -4.14
C ILE A 69 -2.69 19.34 -4.28
N PHE A 70 -3.76 19.94 -4.83
CA PHE A 70 -4.07 21.37 -4.69
C PHE A 70 -5.58 21.60 -4.59
#